data_AF-A0A1G3P9W0-F1
#
_entry.id   AF-A0A1G3P9W0-F1
#
_cell.length_a   1.000
_cell.length_b   1.000
_cell.length_c   1.000
_cell.angle_alpha   90.00
_cell.angle_beta   90.00
_cell.angle_gamma   90.00
#
_symmetry.space_group_name_H-M   'P 1'
#
loop_
_entity.id
_entity.type
_entity.pdbx_description
1 polymer ?
#
loop_
_entity_poly.entity_id
_entity_poly.type
_entity_poly.pdbx_seq_one_letter_code
_entity_poly.pdbx_strand_id
1 'polypeptide(L)'
;MTVSMVNKTSKHIFSSLFELIKDNDNNTSEIFHPLINTTGFAFIIHDAIIILSDSQSDVIMATDGDIYLQYEYFITNFINKNKIDFYTAKLIIDDFLHYNNDEKKLFKLFSLLSWPGSKKGLDIYHEFSNFSTVLISLIKSKKIGINESFYFHNTFKNNYDELLTLLTRNSTYSESNIRIRLTFEISGNNNQNALWFYQKLLDIKPGLDITNYLYSLKHERLIRSRLEITKYIKELQLPDYATIVYDANFEKTNHTMNITFSNIDDLKSKISSLNTHLSSKKNEPDFLNVETLFNSIMDSDCEK
;
A
#
# COMPACT_ATOMS: atom_id res chain seq x y z
N MET A 1 -12.57 10.99 36.33
CA MET A 1 -13.00 9.91 35.42
C MET A 1 -13.37 8.73 36.27
N THR A 2 -14.64 8.35 36.26
CA THR A 2 -15.12 7.15 36.94
C THR A 2 -15.08 6.01 35.93
N VAL A 3 -14.36 4.94 36.25
CA VAL A 3 -14.32 3.73 35.41
C VAL A 3 -15.11 2.66 36.14
N SER A 4 -16.21 2.23 35.56
CA SER A 4 -17.00 1.11 36.08
C SER A 4 -16.81 -0.11 35.17
N MET A 5 -16.46 -1.25 35.76
CA MET A 5 -16.47 -2.54 35.08
C MET A 5 -17.77 -3.25 35.43
N VAL A 6 -18.60 -3.52 34.44
CA VAL A 6 -19.82 -4.31 34.60
C VAL A 6 -19.57 -5.68 34.00
N ASN A 7 -19.46 -6.70 34.87
CA ASN A 7 -19.21 -8.07 34.46
C ASN A 7 -20.56 -8.81 34.32
N LYS A 8 -21.14 -8.84 33.11
CA LYS A 8 -22.41 -9.54 32.82
C LYS A 8 -22.47 -10.06 31.39
N THR A 9 -23.03 -11.26 31.23
CA THR A 9 -23.22 -11.98 29.95
C THR A 9 -23.85 -11.08 28.86
N SER A 10 -23.09 -10.92 27.77
CA SER A 10 -23.23 -9.92 26.70
C SER A 10 -24.60 -9.86 26.01
N LYS A 11 -25.34 -10.96 25.91
CA LYS A 11 -26.55 -11.04 25.05
C LYS A 11 -27.74 -10.20 25.52
N HIS A 12 -27.96 -10.06 26.83
CA HIS A 12 -29.06 -9.27 27.39
C HIS A 12 -28.77 -7.76 27.37
N ILE A 13 -27.49 -7.38 27.46
CA ILE A 13 -27.05 -6.00 27.38
C ILE A 13 -27.26 -5.45 25.97
N PHE A 14 -26.98 -6.25 24.93
CA PHE A 14 -27.22 -5.84 23.54
C PHE A 14 -28.67 -5.49 23.25
N SER A 15 -29.64 -6.31 23.68
CA SER A 15 -31.07 -6.02 23.47
C SER A 15 -31.52 -4.79 24.26
N SER A 16 -31.08 -4.67 25.51
CA SER A 16 -31.51 -3.57 26.38
C SER A 16 -30.86 -2.24 26.03
N LEU A 17 -29.60 -2.20 25.57
CA LEU A 17 -28.97 -0.98 25.05
C LEU A 17 -29.60 -0.54 23.73
N PHE A 18 -29.91 -1.48 22.82
CA PHE A 18 -30.61 -1.15 21.57
C PHE A 18 -32.03 -0.64 21.80
N GLU A 19 -32.75 -1.18 22.80
CA GLU A 19 -34.06 -0.65 23.21
C GLU A 19 -33.92 0.71 23.89
N LEU A 20 -32.93 0.93 24.75
CA LEU A 20 -32.67 2.24 25.38
C LEU A 20 -32.31 3.34 24.37
N ILE A 21 -31.56 2.98 23.32
CA ILE A 21 -31.20 3.90 22.21
C ILE A 21 -32.40 4.15 21.30
N LYS A 22 -33.29 3.17 21.11
CA LYS A 22 -34.53 3.32 20.35
C LYS A 22 -35.58 4.19 21.05
N ASP A 23 -35.67 4.10 22.37
CA ASP A 23 -36.70 4.81 23.14
C ASP A 23 -36.35 6.29 23.40
N ASN A 24 -35.11 6.71 23.15
CA ASN A 24 -34.62 8.05 23.54
C ASN A 24 -34.58 9.14 22.47
N ASP A 25 -34.78 8.90 21.17
CA ASP A 25 -35.22 9.99 20.27
C ASP A 25 -35.49 9.53 18.82
N ASN A 26 -36.55 10.08 18.22
CA ASN A 26 -36.86 9.96 16.79
C ASN A 26 -35.93 10.81 15.89
N ASN A 27 -34.78 11.27 16.41
CA ASN A 27 -33.86 12.18 15.71
C ASN A 27 -32.36 11.84 15.86
N THR A 28 -31.97 10.80 16.60
CA THR A 28 -30.57 10.40 16.76
C THR A 28 -30.18 9.37 15.72
N SER A 29 -29.94 9.82 14.49
CA SER A 29 -29.02 9.12 13.58
C SER A 29 -27.58 9.30 14.09
N GLU A 30 -27.29 8.80 15.29
CA GLU A 30 -25.97 8.88 15.91
C GLU A 30 -25.04 7.81 15.32
N ILE A 31 -23.83 8.25 15.00
CA ILE A 31 -22.94 7.63 14.03
C ILE A 31 -22.27 6.39 14.63
N PHE A 32 -22.53 5.24 14.02
CA PHE A 32 -21.89 3.97 14.32
C PHE A 32 -20.51 3.90 13.67
N HIS A 33 -19.44 3.96 14.47
CA HIS A 33 -18.08 3.70 14.00
C HIS A 33 -17.46 2.50 14.72
N PRO A 34 -17.63 1.27 14.19
CA PRO A 34 -16.95 0.12 14.75
C PRO A 34 -15.44 0.26 14.48
N LEU A 35 -14.68 0.63 15.51
CA LEU A 35 -13.22 0.56 15.50
C LEU A 35 -12.80 -0.91 15.62
N ILE A 36 -12.84 -1.62 14.49
CA ILE A 36 -12.53 -3.05 14.44
C ILE A 36 -11.02 -3.22 14.44
N ASN A 37 -10.46 -3.67 15.56
CA ASN A 37 -9.33 -4.60 15.49
C ASN A 37 -9.41 -5.68 16.57
N THR A 38 -9.84 -6.86 16.11
CA THR A 38 -9.67 -8.22 16.66
C THR A 38 -10.09 -8.59 18.08
N THR A 39 -10.46 -7.66 18.97
CA THR A 39 -10.94 -8.07 20.32
C THR A 39 -12.01 -7.18 20.94
N GLY A 40 -12.63 -6.23 20.21
CA GLY A 40 -13.69 -5.42 20.79
C GLY A 40 -14.30 -4.35 19.86
N PHE A 41 -15.35 -3.69 20.35
CA PHE A 41 -16.06 -2.57 19.75
C PHE A 41 -16.10 -1.40 20.74
N ALA A 42 -15.84 -0.17 20.29
CA ALA A 42 -16.11 1.02 21.10
C ALA A 42 -17.19 1.86 20.42
N PHE A 43 -18.07 2.47 21.20
CA PHE A 43 -19.06 3.43 20.74
C PHE A 43 -19.16 4.58 21.74
N ILE A 44 -19.39 5.78 21.23
CA ILE A 44 -19.60 6.98 22.04
C ILE A 44 -21.09 7.31 22.00
N ILE A 45 -21.72 7.45 23.16
CA ILE A 45 -23.08 7.98 23.28
C ILE A 45 -22.98 9.24 24.12
N HIS A 46 -23.25 10.39 23.50
CA HIS A 46 -23.12 11.70 24.14
C HIS A 46 -21.71 11.91 24.74
N ASP A 47 -21.60 12.03 26.07
CA ASP A 47 -20.37 12.30 26.82
C ASP A 47 -19.68 11.03 27.36
N ALA A 48 -20.00 9.85 26.84
CA ALA A 48 -19.49 8.57 27.37
C ALA A 48 -18.92 7.66 26.27
N ILE A 49 -17.71 7.16 26.48
CA ILE A 49 -17.12 6.07 25.68
C ILE A 49 -17.49 4.73 26.31
N ILE A 50 -18.15 3.87 25.53
CA ILE A 50 -18.51 2.50 25.89
C ILE A 50 -17.65 1.53 25.08
N ILE A 51 -16.91 0.66 25.77
CA ILE A 51 -16.03 -0.33 25.15
C ILE A 51 -16.58 -1.73 25.48
N LEU A 52 -16.73 -2.54 24.44
CA LEU A 52 -17.09 -3.95 24.48
C LEU A 52 -15.87 -4.77 24.05
N SER A 53 -15.34 -5.64 24.91
CA SER A 53 -14.29 -6.60 24.52
C SER A 53 -14.89 -7.99 24.31
N ASP A 54 -14.41 -8.70 23.29
CA ASP A 54 -14.81 -10.05 22.91
C ASP A 54 -14.11 -11.12 23.77
N SER A 55 -13.05 -10.75 24.50
CA SER A 55 -12.24 -11.74 25.24
C SER A 55 -12.75 -12.05 26.64
N GLN A 56 -13.45 -11.14 27.33
CA GLN A 56 -14.21 -11.39 28.57
C GLN A 56 -15.27 -10.28 28.73
N SER A 57 -16.39 -10.63 29.35
CA SER A 57 -17.66 -9.89 29.54
C SER A 57 -17.60 -8.53 30.25
N ASP A 58 -16.61 -7.69 29.96
CA ASP A 58 -16.42 -6.39 30.59
C ASP A 58 -16.92 -5.29 29.65
N VAL A 59 -18.04 -4.66 30.05
CA VAL A 59 -18.43 -3.35 29.53
C VAL A 59 -17.67 -2.33 30.35
N ILE A 60 -16.76 -1.59 29.71
CA ILE A 60 -16.08 -0.47 30.34
C ILE A 60 -16.81 0.79 29.89
N MET A 61 -17.49 1.40 30.85
CA MET A 61 -18.20 2.66 30.67
C MET A 61 -17.37 3.74 31.38
N ALA A 62 -16.78 4.63 30.60
CA ALA A 62 -16.18 5.86 31.10
C ALA A 62 -17.24 6.96 31.01
N THR A 63 -17.79 7.37 32.16
CA THR A 63 -18.76 8.49 32.23
C THR A 63 -18.22 9.62 33.09
N ASP A 64 -18.76 10.82 32.86
CA ASP A 64 -18.53 12.06 33.64
C ASP A 64 -17.10 12.61 33.63
N GLY A 65 -16.34 12.39 32.55
CA GLY A 65 -14.97 12.89 32.38
C GLY A 65 -14.80 13.80 31.17
N ASP A 66 -13.79 14.69 31.20
CA ASP A 66 -13.34 15.42 30.01
C ASP A 66 -13.12 14.45 28.85
N ILE A 67 -13.77 14.69 27.71
CA ILE A 67 -13.77 13.77 26.57
C ILE A 67 -12.36 13.41 26.08
N TYR A 68 -11.40 14.33 26.19
CA TYR A 68 -10.00 14.03 25.89
C TYR A 68 -9.43 12.94 26.80
N LEU A 69 -9.72 12.98 28.10
CA LEU A 69 -9.24 11.98 29.06
C LEU A 69 -9.85 10.61 28.77
N GLN A 70 -11.09 10.57 28.28
CA GLN A 70 -11.74 9.32 27.87
C GLN A 70 -11.05 8.72 26.64
N TYR A 71 -10.77 9.53 25.62
CA TYR A 71 -9.99 9.11 24.44
C TYR A 71 -8.58 8.67 24.80
N GLU A 72 -7.90 9.41 25.66
CA GLU A 72 -6.55 9.09 26.14
C GLU A 72 -6.52 7.73 26.84
N TYR A 73 -7.50 7.49 27.72
CA TYR A 73 -7.66 6.21 28.40
C TYR A 73 -7.94 5.08 27.40
N PHE A 74 -8.86 5.29 26.46
CA PHE A 74 -9.22 4.30 25.44
C PHE A 74 -8.01 3.90 24.58
N ILE A 75 -7.33 4.89 23.99
CA ILE A 75 -6.19 4.65 23.11
C ILE A 75 -5.04 3.97 23.87
N THR A 76 -4.80 4.37 25.12
CA THR A 76 -3.67 3.85 25.90
C THR A 76 -3.90 2.43 26.38
N ASN A 77 -5.14 2.06 26.73
CA ASN A 77 -5.42 0.77 27.36
C ASN A 77 -5.94 -0.30 26.38
N PHE A 78 -6.60 0.10 25.29
CA PHE A 78 -7.27 -0.86 24.39
C PHE A 78 -6.70 -0.87 22.98
N ILE A 79 -6.10 0.24 22.54
CA ILE A 79 -5.52 0.30 21.20
C ILE A 79 -4.02 0.01 21.26
N ASN A 80 -3.59 -1.02 20.55
CA ASN A 80 -2.16 -1.24 20.33
C ASN A 80 -1.63 -0.13 19.41
N LYS A 81 -0.94 0.87 19.99
CA LYS A 81 -0.36 2.01 19.28
C LYS A 81 0.52 1.61 18.08
N ASN A 82 1.17 0.45 18.13
CA ASN A 82 2.01 -0.06 17.03
C ASN A 82 1.19 -0.65 15.86
N LYS A 83 -0.12 -0.80 16.01
CA LYS A 83 -1.04 -1.36 15.01
C LYS A 83 -2.04 -0.33 14.47
N ILE A 84 -2.00 0.91 14.95
CA ILE A 84 -2.89 1.97 14.45
C ILE A 84 -2.39 2.38 13.07
N ASP A 85 -3.14 2.00 12.04
CA ASP A 85 -2.88 2.53 10.71
C ASP A 85 -3.44 3.95 10.55
N PHE A 86 -2.98 4.63 9.51
CA PHE A 86 -3.29 6.03 9.25
C PHE A 86 -4.79 6.30 9.10
N TYR A 87 -5.52 5.35 8.49
CA TYR A 87 -6.98 5.47 8.30
C TYR A 87 -7.73 5.33 9.64
N THR A 88 -7.31 4.38 10.48
CA THR A 88 -7.88 4.19 11.82
C THR A 88 -7.62 5.40 12.69
N ALA A 89 -6.41 5.97 12.66
CA ALA A 89 -6.10 7.21 13.34
C ALA A 89 -7.04 8.35 12.89
N LYS A 90 -7.28 8.48 11.58
CA LYS A 90 -8.20 9.48 11.02
C LYS A 90 -9.63 9.32 11.53
N LEU A 91 -10.15 8.09 11.62
CA LEU A 91 -11.49 7.85 12.18
C LEU A 91 -11.61 8.28 13.65
N ILE A 92 -10.58 8.03 14.46
CA ILE A 92 -10.55 8.46 15.86
C ILE A 92 -10.49 9.99 15.95
N ILE A 93 -9.76 10.64 15.03
CA ILE A 93 -9.70 12.10 14.95
C ILE A 93 -11.05 12.70 14.52
N ASP A 94 -11.71 12.13 13.50
CA ASP A 94 -13.04 12.56 13.04
C ASP A 94 -14.04 12.54 14.20
N ASP A 95 -14.07 11.42 14.92
CA ASP A 95 -14.98 11.21 16.04
C ASP A 95 -14.65 12.19 17.19
N PHE A 96 -13.37 12.40 17.51
CA PHE A 96 -12.98 13.37 18.53
C PHE A 96 -13.41 14.79 18.17
N LEU A 97 -13.23 15.19 16.91
CA LEU A 97 -13.61 16.51 16.40
C LEU A 97 -15.14 16.73 16.41
N HIS A 98 -15.92 15.65 16.32
CA HIS A 98 -17.38 15.74 16.44
C HIS A 98 -17.81 16.27 17.82
N TYR A 99 -17.12 15.84 18.88
CA TYR A 99 -17.47 16.19 20.26
C TYR A 99 -16.54 17.25 20.89
N ASN A 100 -15.42 17.59 20.25
CA ASN A 100 -14.43 18.50 20.81
C ASN A 100 -13.72 19.35 19.76
N ASN A 101 -13.81 20.68 19.92
CA ASN A 101 -13.16 21.65 19.04
C ASN A 101 -11.91 22.34 19.65
N ASP A 102 -11.38 21.82 20.76
CA ASP A 102 -10.16 22.35 21.39
C ASP A 102 -8.90 21.86 20.65
N GLU A 103 -8.28 22.78 19.90
CA GLU A 103 -7.05 22.54 19.13
C GLU A 103 -5.90 21.98 19.99
N LYS A 104 -5.77 22.41 21.26
CA LYS A 104 -4.70 21.89 22.14
C LYS A 104 -4.94 20.44 22.49
N LYS A 105 -6.20 20.05 22.72
CA LYS A 105 -6.56 18.64 22.99
C LYS A 105 -6.45 17.79 21.73
N LEU A 106 -6.80 18.34 20.58
CA LEU A 106 -6.59 17.69 19.27
C LEU A 106 -5.11 17.37 19.03
N PHE A 107 -4.20 18.31 19.29
CA PHE A 107 -2.77 18.05 19.11
C PHE A 107 -2.19 17.04 20.09
N LYS A 108 -2.73 16.98 21.31
CA LYS A 108 -2.40 15.89 22.25
C LYS A 108 -2.89 14.55 21.72
N LEU A 109 -4.11 14.50 21.16
CA LEU A 109 -4.66 13.31 20.53
C LEU A 109 -3.80 12.84 19.33
N PHE A 110 -3.31 13.76 18.49
CA PHE A 110 -2.41 13.43 17.40
C PHE A 110 -1.17 12.67 17.89
N SER A 111 -0.55 13.14 18.97
CA SER A 111 0.60 12.46 19.57
C SER A 111 0.27 11.04 20.07
N LEU A 112 -0.94 10.80 20.57
CA LEU A 112 -1.37 9.48 21.03
C LEU A 112 -1.55 8.48 19.88
N LEU A 113 -1.94 8.99 18.71
CA LEU A 113 -2.24 8.21 17.50
C LEU A 113 -1.06 8.10 16.54
N SER A 114 0.13 8.58 16.93
CA SER A 114 1.29 8.71 16.03
C SER A 114 0.98 9.51 14.76
N TRP A 115 0.00 10.40 14.83
CA TRP A 115 -0.32 11.35 13.79
C TRP A 115 0.66 12.53 13.85
N PRO A 116 1.04 13.15 12.72
CA PRO A 116 1.88 14.34 12.74
C PRO A 116 1.29 15.42 13.65
N GLY A 117 2.07 15.95 14.60
CA GLY A 117 1.55 16.96 15.53
C GLY A 117 1.37 18.35 14.88
N SER A 118 0.77 19.28 15.64
CA SER A 118 0.64 20.71 15.30
C SER A 118 -0.17 21.01 14.02
N LYS A 119 -0.02 22.22 13.47
CA LYS A 119 -0.68 22.66 12.23
C LYS A 119 -0.44 21.71 11.05
N LYS A 120 0.78 21.16 10.92
CA LYS A 120 1.09 20.19 9.87
C LYS A 120 0.17 18.96 9.93
N GLY A 121 -0.14 18.48 11.14
CA GLY A 121 -1.11 17.40 11.34
C GLY A 121 -2.52 17.77 10.90
N LEU A 122 -2.92 19.00 11.19
CA LEU A 122 -4.22 19.54 10.80
C LEU A 122 -4.34 19.65 9.27
N ASP A 123 -3.30 20.16 8.61
CA ASP A 123 -3.24 20.27 7.15
C ASP A 123 -3.39 18.90 6.49
N ILE A 124 -2.65 17.91 6.99
CA ILE A 124 -2.72 16.51 6.54
C ILE A 124 -4.12 15.92 6.78
N TYR A 125 -4.77 16.23 7.91
CA TYR A 125 -6.12 15.77 8.21
C TYR A 125 -7.15 16.36 7.24
N HIS A 126 -7.08 17.66 6.98
CA HIS A 126 -7.96 18.33 6.03
C HIS A 126 -7.75 17.80 4.61
N GLU A 127 -6.51 17.60 4.21
CA GLU A 127 -6.19 17.07 2.89
C GLU A 127 -6.69 15.63 2.72
N PHE A 128 -6.47 14.76 3.71
CA PHE A 128 -7.00 13.40 3.69
C PHE A 128 -8.54 13.37 3.63
N SER A 129 -9.19 14.31 4.31
CA SER A 129 -10.66 14.43 4.30
C SER A 129 -11.22 14.83 2.94
N ASN A 130 -10.40 15.40 2.06
CA ASN A 130 -10.76 15.75 0.69
C ASN A 130 -10.48 14.63 -0.33
N PHE A 131 -9.96 13.48 0.11
CA PHE A 131 -9.76 12.34 -0.77
C PHE A 131 -11.10 11.79 -1.27
N SER A 132 -11.13 11.36 -2.52
CA SER A 132 -12.28 10.64 -3.07
C SER A 132 -12.53 9.31 -2.34
N THR A 133 -13.79 8.86 -2.35
CA THR A 133 -14.17 7.55 -1.77
C THR A 133 -13.37 6.39 -2.38
N VAL A 134 -13.04 6.48 -3.68
CA VAL A 134 -12.22 5.47 -4.37
C VAL A 134 -10.82 5.44 -3.80
N LEU A 135 -10.17 6.59 -3.61
CA LEU A 135 -8.83 6.67 -3.05
C LEU A 135 -8.79 6.15 -1.60
N ILE A 136 -9.76 6.54 -0.78
CA ILE A 136 -9.89 6.04 0.61
C ILE A 136 -10.02 4.51 0.62
N SER A 137 -10.84 3.93 -0.27
CA SER A 137 -11.01 2.48 -0.39
C SER A 137 -9.70 1.76 -0.77
N LEU A 138 -8.92 2.34 -1.66
CA LEU A 138 -7.63 1.79 -2.10
C LEU A 138 -6.55 1.88 -1.00
N ILE A 139 -6.57 2.92 -0.18
CA ILE A 139 -5.71 3.02 1.01
C ILE A 139 -6.10 1.93 2.02
N LYS A 140 -7.40 1.82 2.34
CA LYS A 140 -7.92 0.83 3.31
C LYS A 140 -7.61 -0.61 2.90
N SER A 141 -7.74 -0.92 1.61
CA SER A 141 -7.43 -2.24 1.05
C SER A 141 -5.93 -2.48 0.86
N LYS A 142 -5.06 -1.54 1.26
CA LYS A 142 -3.61 -1.59 1.07
C LYS A 142 -3.24 -1.86 -0.40
N LYS A 143 -3.94 -1.19 -1.32
CA LYS A 143 -3.62 -1.17 -2.75
C LYS A 143 -2.73 0.01 -3.12
N ILE A 144 -2.79 1.11 -2.38
CA ILE A 144 -1.96 2.31 -2.56
C ILE A 144 -1.41 2.74 -1.19
N GLY A 145 -0.18 3.26 -1.18
CA GLY A 145 0.47 3.84 0.00
C GLY A 145 -0.10 5.21 0.36
N ILE A 146 0.01 5.59 1.64
CA ILE A 146 -0.49 6.90 2.09
C ILE A 146 0.25 8.05 1.41
N ASN A 147 1.57 7.94 1.26
CA ASN A 147 2.41 8.96 0.63
C ASN A 147 2.07 9.14 -0.85
N GLU A 148 1.91 8.03 -1.57
CA GLU A 148 1.47 8.04 -2.97
C GLU A 148 0.06 8.60 -3.12
N SER A 149 -0.81 8.40 -2.13
CA SER A 149 -2.17 8.95 -2.14
C SER A 149 -2.17 10.47 -2.00
N PHE A 150 -1.38 11.01 -1.07
CA PHE A 150 -1.18 12.46 -0.92
C PHE A 150 -0.57 13.08 -2.19
N TYR A 151 0.46 12.44 -2.73
CA TYR A 151 1.09 12.88 -3.98
C TYR A 151 0.10 12.92 -5.14
N PHE A 152 -0.69 11.86 -5.29
CA PHE A 152 -1.69 11.73 -6.34
C PHE A 152 -2.82 12.75 -6.19
N HIS A 153 -3.38 12.88 -4.98
CA HIS A 153 -4.45 13.84 -4.69
C HIS A 153 -4.03 15.28 -4.99
N ASN A 154 -2.88 15.73 -4.49
CA ASN A 154 -2.37 17.09 -4.71
C ASN A 154 -2.19 17.43 -6.19
N THR A 155 -1.81 16.43 -6.97
CA THR A 155 -1.51 16.58 -8.39
C THR A 155 -2.79 16.80 -9.21
N PHE A 156 -3.80 15.94 -9.01
CA PHE A 156 -5.00 15.97 -9.84
C PHE A 156 -6.13 16.81 -9.24
N LYS A 157 -6.09 17.04 -7.92
CA LYS A 157 -7.08 17.72 -7.08
C LYS A 157 -8.47 17.08 -7.11
N ASN A 158 -9.11 17.02 -8.27
CA ASN A 158 -10.47 16.51 -8.48
C ASN A 158 -10.55 15.58 -9.71
N ASN A 159 -11.57 14.71 -9.76
CA ASN A 159 -11.96 13.92 -10.93
C ASN A 159 -10.92 12.91 -11.46
N TYR A 160 -10.16 12.28 -10.57
CA TYR A 160 -9.13 11.31 -10.93
C TYR A 160 -9.53 9.84 -10.71
N ASP A 161 -10.76 9.58 -10.28
CA ASP A 161 -11.21 8.24 -9.87
C ASP A 161 -11.18 7.21 -11.00
N GLU A 162 -11.47 7.63 -12.23
CA GLU A 162 -11.36 6.76 -13.40
C GLU A 162 -9.91 6.32 -13.61
N LEU A 163 -8.98 7.28 -13.67
CA LEU A 163 -7.55 7.00 -13.81
C LEU A 163 -7.04 6.12 -12.67
N LEU A 164 -7.44 6.41 -11.44
CA LEU A 164 -7.03 5.67 -10.26
C LEU A 164 -7.51 4.21 -10.31
N THR A 165 -8.75 4.00 -10.76
CA THR A 165 -9.32 2.66 -10.95
C THR A 165 -8.57 1.88 -12.04
N LEU A 166 -8.21 2.55 -13.14
CA LEU A 166 -7.43 1.92 -14.22
C LEU A 166 -6.03 1.54 -13.76
N LEU A 167 -5.32 2.44 -13.08
CA LEU A 167 -3.94 2.24 -12.61
C LEU A 167 -3.82 1.05 -11.65
N THR A 168 -4.82 0.85 -10.80
CA THR A 168 -4.83 -0.18 -9.74
C THR A 168 -5.49 -1.50 -10.15
N ARG A 169 -6.04 -1.57 -11.37
CA ARG A 169 -6.72 -2.77 -11.85
C ARG A 169 -5.75 -3.94 -11.98
N ASN A 170 -6.10 -5.05 -11.33
CA ASN A 170 -5.35 -6.31 -11.34
C ASN A 170 -3.86 -6.17 -10.97
N SER A 171 -3.49 -5.17 -10.19
CA SER A 171 -2.11 -4.96 -9.71
C SER A 171 -1.95 -5.24 -8.23
N THR A 172 -0.75 -5.63 -7.84
CA THR A 172 -0.27 -5.67 -6.46
C THR A 172 -0.11 -4.25 -5.89
N TYR A 173 0.12 -4.15 -4.58
CA TYR A 173 0.41 -2.87 -3.93
C TYR A 173 1.61 -2.16 -4.58
N SER A 174 2.73 -2.86 -4.75
CA SER A 174 3.95 -2.28 -5.32
C SER A 174 3.72 -1.79 -6.75
N GLU A 175 3.09 -2.61 -7.59
CA GLU A 175 2.79 -2.25 -8.99
C GLU A 175 1.85 -1.05 -9.09
N SER A 176 0.82 -0.97 -8.25
CA SER A 176 -0.10 0.19 -8.23
C SER A 176 0.65 1.49 -7.94
N ASN A 177 1.48 1.51 -6.89
CA ASN A 177 2.26 2.69 -6.51
C ASN A 177 3.25 3.10 -7.62
N ILE A 178 3.90 2.12 -8.26
CA ILE A 178 4.79 2.34 -9.41
C ILE A 178 4.01 2.94 -10.58
N ARG A 179 2.89 2.32 -10.97
CA ARG A 179 2.08 2.76 -12.10
C ARG A 179 1.61 4.20 -11.90
N ILE A 180 1.13 4.54 -10.71
CA ILE A 180 0.74 5.91 -10.33
C ILE A 180 1.90 6.87 -10.55
N ARG A 181 3.06 6.59 -9.93
CA ARG A 181 4.22 7.48 -9.99
C ARG A 181 4.73 7.69 -11.42
N LEU A 182 4.93 6.61 -12.16
CA LEU A 182 5.52 6.66 -13.50
C LEU A 182 4.55 7.22 -14.54
N THR A 183 3.26 6.88 -14.45
CA THR A 183 2.23 7.45 -15.34
C THR A 183 2.19 8.96 -15.19
N PHE A 184 2.20 9.43 -13.95
CA PHE A 184 2.24 10.86 -13.67
C PHE A 184 3.50 11.52 -14.22
N GLU A 185 4.67 11.00 -13.87
CA GLU A 185 5.95 11.60 -14.25
C GLU A 185 6.13 11.68 -15.77
N ILE A 186 5.81 10.59 -16.47
CA ILE A 186 5.94 10.53 -17.93
C ILE A 186 4.91 11.44 -18.60
N SER A 187 3.64 11.38 -18.20
CA SER A 187 2.62 12.25 -18.81
C SER A 187 2.89 13.73 -18.54
N GLY A 188 3.32 14.08 -17.33
CA GLY A 188 3.72 15.44 -16.95
C GLY A 188 4.91 15.96 -17.76
N ASN A 189 5.98 15.18 -17.89
CA ASN A 189 7.15 15.56 -18.69
C ASN A 189 6.82 15.77 -20.17
N ASN A 190 5.74 15.15 -20.66
CA ASN A 190 5.28 15.26 -22.05
C ASN A 190 4.08 16.21 -22.22
N ASN A 191 3.67 16.94 -21.17
CA ASN A 191 2.47 17.79 -21.16
C ASN A 191 1.19 17.07 -21.65
N GLN A 192 1.05 15.79 -21.32
CA GLN A 192 -0.09 14.96 -21.69
C GLN A 192 -1.06 14.79 -20.52
N ASN A 193 -2.34 14.64 -20.84
CA ASN A 193 -3.33 14.22 -19.84
C ASN A 193 -3.04 12.78 -19.41
N ALA A 194 -2.86 12.55 -18.10
CA ALA A 194 -2.48 11.25 -17.56
C ALA A 194 -3.51 10.13 -17.81
N LEU A 195 -4.81 10.46 -17.77
CA LEU A 195 -5.89 9.50 -18.09
C LEU A 195 -5.79 9.06 -19.55
N TRP A 196 -5.71 10.03 -20.46
CA TRP A 196 -5.55 9.74 -21.88
C TRP A 196 -4.28 8.93 -22.16
N PHE A 197 -3.15 9.32 -21.56
CA PHE A 197 -1.87 8.61 -21.72
C PHE A 197 -1.99 7.16 -21.26
N TYR A 198 -2.55 6.92 -20.06
CA TYR A 198 -2.69 5.58 -19.53
C TYR A 198 -3.67 4.72 -20.35
N GLN A 199 -4.78 5.30 -20.81
CA GLN A 199 -5.71 4.62 -21.73
C GLN A 199 -5.00 4.21 -23.02
N LYS A 200 -4.16 5.08 -23.59
CA LYS A 200 -3.38 4.73 -24.78
C LYS A 200 -2.41 3.59 -24.53
N LEU A 201 -1.80 3.50 -23.34
CA LEU A 201 -0.96 2.35 -22.99
C LEU A 201 -1.73 1.04 -22.97
N LEU A 202 -2.98 1.07 -22.46
CA LEU A 202 -3.86 -0.10 -22.45
C LEU A 202 -4.22 -0.57 -23.87
N ASP A 203 -4.32 0.37 -24.82
CA ASP A 203 -4.66 0.08 -26.21
C ASP A 203 -3.51 -0.54 -27.04
N ILE A 204 -2.24 -0.38 -26.62
CA ILE A 204 -1.07 -0.80 -27.43
C ILE A 204 -1.08 -2.30 -27.70
N LYS A 205 -1.31 -3.12 -26.67
CA LYS A 205 -1.31 -4.58 -26.81
C LYS A 205 -2.01 -5.29 -25.64
N PRO A 206 -2.95 -6.22 -25.90
CA PRO A 206 -3.49 -7.10 -24.88
C PRO A 206 -2.38 -7.91 -24.19
N GLY A 207 -2.34 -7.87 -22.86
CA GLY A 207 -1.36 -8.61 -22.05
C GLY A 207 0.00 -7.93 -21.89
N LEU A 208 0.14 -6.65 -22.30
CA LEU A 208 1.31 -5.85 -21.96
C LEU A 208 1.43 -5.74 -20.42
N ASP A 209 2.62 -6.07 -19.89
CA ASP A 209 2.95 -5.72 -18.51
C ASP A 209 3.22 -4.21 -18.44
N ILE A 210 2.16 -3.47 -18.09
CA ILE A 210 2.15 -2.01 -18.03
C ILE A 210 3.18 -1.49 -17.02
N THR A 211 3.40 -2.19 -15.91
CA THR A 211 4.34 -1.77 -14.87
C THR A 211 5.75 -1.78 -15.46
N ASN A 212 6.13 -2.89 -16.08
CA ASN A 212 7.43 -3.03 -16.73
C ASN A 212 7.59 -2.07 -17.92
N TYR A 213 6.52 -1.82 -18.67
CA TYR A 213 6.54 -0.87 -19.78
C TYR A 213 6.76 0.57 -19.31
N LEU A 214 6.04 1.02 -18.28
CA LEU A 214 6.24 2.34 -17.70
C LEU A 214 7.67 2.52 -17.14
N TYR A 215 8.20 1.49 -16.47
CA TYR A 215 9.59 1.50 -16.02
C TYR A 215 10.57 1.66 -17.17
N SER A 216 10.30 0.94 -18.26
CA SER A 216 11.09 0.98 -19.48
C SER A 216 11.11 2.40 -20.05
N LEU A 217 9.94 3.06 -20.18
CA LEU A 217 9.85 4.43 -20.70
C LEU A 217 10.67 5.45 -19.89
N LYS A 218 10.70 5.32 -18.56
CA LYS A 218 11.48 6.22 -17.71
C LYS A 218 12.98 5.94 -17.76
N HIS A 219 13.36 4.68 -17.93
CA HIS A 219 14.74 4.23 -17.83
C HIS A 219 15.20 3.58 -19.13
N GLU A 220 15.34 4.38 -20.19
CA GLU A 220 15.75 3.91 -21.51
C GLU A 220 17.05 3.08 -21.47
N ARG A 221 18.01 3.48 -20.63
CA ARG A 221 19.25 2.71 -20.41
C ARG A 221 18.98 1.31 -19.87
N LEU A 222 18.04 1.15 -18.94
CA LEU A 222 17.65 -0.16 -18.42
C LEU A 222 17.00 -1.03 -19.50
N ILE A 223 16.25 -0.44 -20.45
CA ILE A 223 15.74 -1.19 -21.62
C ILE A 223 16.91 -1.76 -22.42
N ARG A 224 17.91 -0.92 -22.74
CA ARG A 224 19.07 -1.36 -23.51
C ARG A 224 19.80 -2.49 -22.78
N SER A 225 20.02 -2.34 -21.47
CA SER A 225 20.56 -3.40 -20.61
C SER A 225 19.75 -4.70 -20.67
N ARG A 226 18.41 -4.64 -20.59
CA ARG A 226 17.54 -5.83 -20.73
C ARG A 226 17.67 -6.49 -22.08
N LEU A 227 17.70 -5.70 -23.15
CA LEU A 227 17.79 -6.21 -24.52
C LEU A 227 19.12 -6.91 -24.75
N GLU A 228 20.23 -6.34 -24.29
CA GLU A 228 21.55 -6.96 -24.37
C GLU A 228 21.63 -8.27 -23.58
N ILE A 229 21.12 -8.31 -22.34
CA ILE A 229 21.05 -9.57 -21.58
C ILE A 229 20.15 -10.59 -22.27
N THR A 230 18.99 -10.19 -22.77
CA THR A 230 18.07 -11.10 -23.46
C THR A 230 18.70 -11.67 -24.72
N LYS A 231 19.43 -10.83 -25.48
CA LYS A 231 20.17 -11.24 -26.67
C LYS A 231 21.30 -12.19 -26.30
N TYR A 232 22.10 -11.86 -25.29
CA TYR A 232 23.15 -12.73 -24.77
C TYR A 232 22.62 -14.11 -24.35
N ILE A 233 21.54 -14.16 -23.55
CA ILE A 233 20.91 -15.43 -23.14
C ILE A 233 20.44 -16.25 -24.34
N LYS A 234 19.90 -15.61 -25.38
CA LYS A 234 19.51 -16.30 -26.62
C LYS A 234 20.71 -16.84 -27.40
N GLU A 235 21.81 -16.09 -27.44
CA GLU A 235 23.06 -16.49 -28.10
C GLU A 235 23.76 -17.66 -27.40
N LEU A 236 23.46 -17.90 -26.11
CA LEU A 236 23.88 -19.11 -25.40
C LEU A 236 23.20 -20.39 -25.91
N GLN A 237 22.12 -20.28 -26.71
CA GLN A 237 21.38 -21.41 -27.31
C GLN A 237 21.09 -22.54 -26.30
N LEU A 238 20.69 -22.16 -25.08
CA LEU A 238 20.49 -23.11 -24.00
C LEU A 238 19.38 -24.11 -24.37
N PRO A 239 19.55 -25.41 -24.04
CA PRO A 239 18.51 -26.41 -24.25
C PRO A 239 17.23 -26.09 -23.48
N ASP A 240 16.06 -26.49 -23.99
CA ASP A 240 14.75 -26.19 -23.39
C ASP A 240 14.59 -26.59 -21.91
N TYR A 241 15.39 -27.55 -21.44
CA TYR A 241 15.39 -27.97 -20.03
C TYR A 241 16.17 -27.03 -19.09
N ALA A 242 16.85 -26.00 -19.62
CA ALA A 242 17.67 -25.05 -18.88
C ALA A 242 17.24 -23.61 -19.18
N THR A 243 16.80 -22.88 -18.15
CA THR A 243 16.39 -21.48 -18.29
C THR A 243 17.13 -20.58 -17.33
N ILE A 244 17.60 -19.44 -17.81
CA ILE A 244 18.18 -18.39 -16.97
C ILE A 244 17.04 -17.48 -16.52
N VAL A 245 16.87 -17.36 -15.20
CA VAL A 245 15.98 -16.39 -14.56
C VAL A 245 16.83 -15.27 -14.00
N TYR A 246 16.58 -14.06 -14.45
CA TYR A 246 17.25 -12.86 -13.98
C TYR A 246 16.25 -11.80 -13.54
N ASP A 247 16.67 -10.94 -12.62
CA ASP A 247 15.89 -9.76 -12.25
C ASP A 247 15.91 -8.73 -13.38
N ALA A 248 14.80 -8.65 -14.12
CA ALA A 248 14.67 -7.70 -15.21
C ALA A 248 14.78 -6.24 -14.74
N ASN A 249 14.46 -5.92 -13.49
CA ASN A 249 14.54 -4.56 -12.95
C ASN A 249 15.94 -4.20 -12.42
N PHE A 250 16.88 -5.15 -12.38
CA PHE A 250 18.23 -4.95 -11.85
C PHE A 250 18.25 -4.40 -10.42
N GLU A 251 17.21 -4.67 -9.62
CA GLU A 251 17.16 -4.29 -8.23
C GLU A 251 18.08 -5.19 -7.39
N LYS A 252 18.33 -6.42 -7.87
CA LYS A 252 19.20 -7.42 -7.24
C LYS A 252 20.02 -8.19 -8.28
N THR A 253 21.28 -8.50 -7.97
CA THR A 253 22.19 -9.32 -8.80
C THR A 253 21.95 -10.84 -8.69
N ASN A 254 20.75 -11.25 -8.28
CA ASN A 254 20.41 -12.66 -8.10
C ASN A 254 19.96 -13.28 -9.42
N HIS A 255 20.92 -13.82 -10.16
CA HIS A 255 20.66 -14.64 -11.34
C HIS A 255 20.61 -16.11 -10.95
N THR A 256 19.63 -16.85 -11.45
CA THR A 256 19.48 -18.29 -11.19
C THR A 256 19.30 -19.05 -12.49
N MET A 257 19.85 -20.26 -12.55
CA MET A 257 19.59 -21.19 -13.66
C MET A 257 18.71 -22.31 -13.16
N ASN A 258 17.54 -22.46 -13.77
CA ASN A 258 16.61 -23.55 -13.49
C ASN A 258 16.84 -24.68 -14.48
N ILE A 259 17.08 -25.89 -13.95
CA ILE A 259 17.29 -27.10 -14.76
C ILE A 259 16.20 -28.10 -14.42
N THR A 260 15.44 -28.53 -15.44
CA THR A 260 14.40 -29.54 -15.28
C THR A 260 14.98 -30.94 -15.46
N PHE A 261 14.81 -31.82 -14.47
CA PHE A 261 15.33 -33.19 -14.46
C PHE A 261 14.34 -34.17 -13.85
N SER A 262 14.46 -35.44 -14.23
CA SER A 262 13.60 -36.53 -13.74
C SER A 262 14.22 -37.29 -12.57
N ASN A 263 15.56 -37.38 -12.52
CA ASN A 263 16.33 -38.05 -11.48
C ASN A 263 17.76 -37.48 -11.41
N ILE A 264 18.54 -37.94 -10.43
CA ILE A 264 19.89 -37.43 -10.16
C ILE A 264 20.88 -37.71 -11.32
N ASP A 265 20.77 -38.85 -11.99
CA ASP A 265 21.71 -39.20 -13.08
C ASP A 265 21.43 -38.38 -14.35
N ASP A 266 20.14 -38.13 -14.65
CA ASP A 266 19.68 -37.19 -15.67
C ASP A 266 20.19 -35.77 -15.38
N LEU A 267 20.08 -35.29 -14.14
CA LEU A 267 20.63 -34.00 -13.73
C LEU A 267 22.14 -33.89 -13.98
N LYS A 268 22.91 -34.89 -13.55
CA LYS A 268 24.38 -34.90 -13.75
C LYS A 268 24.73 -34.83 -15.24
N SER A 269 24.06 -35.62 -16.07
CA SER A 269 24.26 -35.61 -17.52
C SER A 269 23.95 -34.24 -18.14
N LYS A 270 22.82 -33.63 -17.76
CA LYS A 270 22.42 -32.29 -18.22
C LYS A 270 23.40 -31.20 -17.78
N ILE A 271 23.88 -31.25 -16.54
CA ILE A 271 24.90 -30.31 -16.04
C ILE A 271 26.20 -30.46 -16.82
N SER A 272 26.66 -31.70 -17.07
CA SER A 272 27.87 -31.93 -17.87
C SER A 272 27.72 -31.36 -19.28
N SER A 273 26.59 -31.59 -19.94
CA SER A 273 26.30 -31.04 -21.26
C SER A 273 26.29 -29.50 -21.26
N LEU A 274 25.66 -28.89 -20.26
CA LEU A 274 25.64 -27.42 -20.11
C LEU A 274 27.05 -26.87 -19.91
N ASN A 275 27.86 -27.52 -19.08
CA ASN A 275 29.23 -27.08 -18.83
C ASN A 275 30.08 -27.13 -20.10
N THR A 276 29.94 -28.19 -20.92
CA THR A 276 30.59 -28.26 -22.23
C THR A 276 30.13 -27.13 -23.16
N HIS A 277 28.82 -26.84 -23.17
CA HIS A 277 28.25 -25.79 -24.01
C HIS A 277 28.77 -24.39 -23.60
N LEU A 278 28.70 -24.06 -22.31
CA LEU A 278 29.17 -22.77 -21.78
C LEU A 278 30.69 -22.61 -21.90
N SER A 279 31.46 -23.69 -21.79
CA SER A 279 32.91 -23.65 -21.97
C SER A 279 33.34 -23.20 -23.37
N SER A 280 32.50 -23.43 -24.39
CA SER A 280 32.76 -22.95 -25.76
C SER A 280 32.61 -21.43 -25.91
N LYS A 281 32.01 -20.76 -24.92
CA LYS A 281 31.70 -19.32 -24.88
C LYS A 281 32.61 -18.51 -23.96
N LYS A 282 33.69 -19.12 -23.44
CA LYS A 282 34.55 -18.58 -22.38
C LYS A 282 35.20 -17.21 -22.67
N ASN A 283 35.35 -16.83 -23.93
CA ASN A 283 36.00 -15.58 -24.35
C ASN A 283 35.00 -14.48 -24.74
N GLU A 284 33.70 -14.73 -24.65
CA GLU A 284 32.68 -13.72 -24.90
C GLU A 284 32.47 -12.84 -23.67
N PRO A 285 32.08 -11.56 -23.83
CA PRO A 285 31.75 -10.69 -22.71
C PRO A 285 30.62 -11.29 -21.87
N ASP A 286 30.81 -11.33 -20.55
CA ASP A 286 29.76 -11.76 -19.62
C ASP A 286 28.80 -10.59 -19.35
N PHE A 287 27.71 -10.52 -20.10
CA PHE A 287 26.69 -9.49 -19.92
C PHE A 287 25.80 -9.70 -18.68
N LEU A 288 25.95 -10.81 -17.94
CA LEU A 288 25.37 -10.96 -16.61
C LEU A 288 26.20 -10.23 -15.55
N ASN A 289 27.46 -9.88 -15.86
CA ASN A 289 28.23 -8.94 -15.05
C ASN A 289 27.77 -7.51 -15.34
N VAL A 290 27.30 -6.85 -14.27
CA VAL A 290 26.77 -5.48 -14.30
C VAL A 290 27.80 -4.47 -14.84
N GLU A 291 29.09 -4.62 -14.52
CA GLU A 291 30.14 -3.72 -15.01
C GLU A 291 30.34 -3.86 -16.52
N THR A 292 30.40 -5.11 -17.01
CA THR A 292 30.53 -5.41 -18.45
C THR A 292 29.34 -4.87 -19.24
N LEU A 293 28.13 -5.04 -18.70
CA LEU A 293 26.89 -4.56 -19.31
C LEU A 293 26.82 -3.03 -19.42
N PHE A 294 27.23 -2.31 -18.37
CA PHE A 294 27.15 -0.85 -18.41
C PHE A 294 28.27 -0.23 -19.26
N ASN A 295 29.48 -0.80 -19.27
CA ASN A 295 30.57 -0.30 -20.12
C ASN A 295 30.21 -0.40 -21.60
N SER A 296 29.65 -1.53 -22.06
CA SER A 296 29.26 -1.69 -23.47
C SER A 296 28.16 -0.71 -23.91
N ILE A 297 27.28 -0.32 -23.00
CA ILE A 297 26.20 0.65 -23.28
C ILE A 297 26.76 2.08 -23.33
N MET A 298 27.70 2.42 -22.46
CA MET A 298 28.33 3.75 -22.44
C MET A 298 29.16 4.01 -23.69
N ASP A 299 29.91 3.02 -24.16
CA ASP A 299 30.73 3.13 -25.37
C ASP A 299 29.85 3.37 -26.62
N SER A 300 28.65 2.76 -26.65
CA SER A 300 27.69 2.94 -27.76
C SER A 300 27.03 4.34 -27.81
N ASP A 301 27.04 5.08 -26.70
CA ASP A 301 26.49 6.45 -26.62
C ASP A 301 27.53 7.52 -27.01
N CYS A 302 28.83 7.20 -27.02
CA CYS A 302 29.90 8.11 -27.43
C CYS A 302 30.16 8.13 -28.95
N GLU A 303 29.57 7.21 -29.72
CA GLU A 303 29.71 7.12 -31.17
C GLU A 303 28.60 7.84 -31.96
N LYS A 304 27.77 8.66 -31.31
CA LYS A 304 26.74 9.53 -31.94
C LYS A 304 27.04 11.01 -31.73
#